data_AF-A0AAE4C9X4-F1
#
_entry.id   AF-A0AAE4C9X4-F1
#
_cell.length_a   1.000
_cell.length_b   1.000
_cell.length_c   1.000
_cell.angle_alpha   90.00
_cell.angle_beta   90.00
_cell.angle_gamma   90.00
#
_symmetry.space_group_name_H-M   'P 1'
#
loop_
_entity.id
_entity.type
_entity.pdbx_description
1 polymer ?
#
loop_
_entity_poly.entity_id
_entity_poly.type
_entity_poly.pdbx_seq_one_letter_code
_entity_poly.pdbx_strand_id
1 'polypeptide(L)'
;MSDERWATPEEIGAARRRFEDAIPGYLPPMAHAIMLPGGDFARVNVGDGLLPAVILATLLGHAGGTASYPLDAATLDRAVAMLTPAEACTAMPHPNLAVWRWLHGTDGLTAVFLASLGESPDPAVGALTARLLAGREENPDGTTTLWRPVGPAELALIAESGYAAFPPRLPDQPIFYPVLTEDYAARIAAEWNVEASGSGHVTRFRVGTGFARRYPSRQAGGRDIAELWIPAEDVVELNAHLAGPIEVVSSF
;
A
#
# COMPACT_ATOMS: atom_id res chain seq x y z
N MET A 1 -18.92 -25.18 19.67
CA MET A 1 -18.13 -24.04 19.17
C MET A 1 -16.72 -24.23 19.68
N SER A 2 -15.72 -24.13 18.82
CA SER A 2 -14.32 -24.32 19.20
C SER A 2 -13.90 -23.26 20.23
N ASP A 3 -13.27 -23.67 21.32
CA ASP A 3 -12.64 -22.78 22.32
C ASP A 3 -11.30 -22.17 21.84
N GLU A 4 -11.05 -22.23 20.52
CA GLU A 4 -9.81 -21.75 19.93
C GLU A 4 -9.63 -20.24 20.18
N ARG A 5 -8.43 -19.88 20.64
CA ARG A 5 -7.98 -18.51 20.92
C ARG A 5 -6.53 -18.38 20.48
N TRP A 6 -6.17 -17.24 19.89
CA TRP A 6 -4.79 -16.91 19.51
C TRP A 6 -4.36 -15.71 20.33
N ALA A 7 -3.70 -15.96 21.46
CA ALA A 7 -3.32 -14.97 22.47
C ALA A 7 -2.01 -14.24 22.16
N THR A 8 -1.24 -14.74 21.18
CA THR A 8 0.06 -14.19 20.79
C THR A 8 0.14 -13.88 19.28
N PRO A 9 1.01 -12.96 18.86
CA PRO A 9 1.29 -12.73 17.44
C PRO A 9 1.74 -13.99 16.70
N GLU A 10 2.48 -14.87 17.38
CA GLU A 10 2.94 -16.15 16.83
C GLU A 10 1.79 -17.10 16.52
N GLU A 11 0.80 -17.19 17.42
CA GLU A 11 -0.42 -17.99 17.22
C GLU A 11 -1.29 -17.42 16.10
N ILE A 12 -1.43 -16.09 16.00
CA ILE A 12 -2.08 -15.45 14.85
C ILE A 12 -1.36 -15.79 13.55
N GLY A 13 -0.03 -15.75 13.56
CA GLY A 13 0.79 -16.14 12.42
C GLY A 13 0.60 -17.61 12.04
N ALA A 14 0.49 -18.50 13.02
CA ALA A 14 0.24 -19.93 12.81
C ALA A 14 -1.18 -20.18 12.26
N ALA A 15 -2.19 -19.50 12.79
CA ALA A 15 -3.55 -19.56 12.31
C ALA A 15 -3.67 -19.08 10.86
N ARG A 16 -3.03 -17.95 10.54
CA ARG A 16 -2.93 -17.44 9.16
C ARG A 16 -2.36 -18.51 8.23
N ARG A 17 -1.17 -19.06 8.55
CA ARG A 17 -0.53 -20.10 7.72
C ARG A 17 -1.44 -21.31 7.51
N ARG A 18 -2.14 -21.76 8.55
CA ARG A 18 -3.10 -22.88 8.44
C ARG A 18 -4.21 -22.59 7.43
N PHE A 19 -4.75 -21.36 7.40
CA PHE A 19 -5.75 -20.98 6.39
C PHE A 19 -5.15 -20.87 4.99
N GLU A 20 -3.93 -20.34 4.86
CA GLU A 20 -3.22 -20.24 3.58
C GLU A 20 -2.95 -21.63 2.99
N ASP A 21 -2.43 -22.55 3.80
CA ASP A 21 -2.14 -23.93 3.41
C ASP A 21 -3.40 -24.73 3.03
N ALA A 22 -4.57 -24.31 3.52
CA ALA A 22 -5.85 -24.94 3.22
C ALA A 22 -6.42 -24.53 1.85
N ILE A 23 -5.89 -23.49 1.21
CA ILE A 23 -6.30 -23.03 -0.12
C ILE A 23 -5.21 -23.41 -1.13
N PRO A 24 -5.40 -24.44 -1.97
CA PRO A 24 -4.38 -24.86 -2.93
C PRO A 24 -3.99 -23.72 -3.88
N GLY A 25 -2.69 -23.40 -3.91
CA GLY A 25 -2.14 -22.34 -4.76
C GLY A 25 -2.42 -20.92 -4.27
N TYR A 26 -2.72 -20.74 -2.97
CA TYR A 26 -2.99 -19.42 -2.42
C TYR A 26 -1.87 -18.42 -2.66
N LEU A 27 -2.24 -17.27 -3.23
CA LEU A 27 -1.38 -16.10 -3.33
C LEU A 27 -2.03 -14.95 -2.54
N PRO A 28 -1.36 -14.40 -1.52
CA PRO A 28 -1.86 -13.24 -0.80
C PRO A 28 -2.11 -12.06 -1.76
N PRO A 29 -3.20 -11.31 -1.59
CA PRO A 29 -3.45 -10.12 -2.38
C PRO A 29 -2.46 -9.00 -2.00
N MET A 30 -2.13 -8.14 -2.96
CA MET A 30 -1.44 -6.86 -2.69
C MET A 30 -2.31 -5.96 -1.81
N ALA A 31 -3.61 -5.93 -2.08
CA ALA A 31 -4.59 -5.18 -1.32
C ALA A 31 -5.95 -5.88 -1.26
N HIS A 32 -6.68 -5.69 -0.17
CA HIS A 32 -8.06 -6.15 -0.06
C HIS A 32 -8.93 -5.18 0.73
N ALA A 33 -10.22 -5.16 0.41
CA ALA A 33 -11.19 -4.29 1.05
C ALA A 33 -12.61 -4.88 0.99
N ILE A 34 -13.51 -4.34 1.81
CA ILE A 34 -14.95 -4.52 1.64
C ILE A 34 -15.54 -3.18 1.17
N MET A 35 -16.15 -3.21 -0.01
CA MET A 35 -16.88 -2.08 -0.59
C MET A 35 -18.32 -2.06 -0.06
N LEU A 36 -18.78 -0.87 0.30
CA LEU A 36 -20.14 -0.56 0.72
C LEU A 36 -21.06 -0.37 -0.51
N PRO A 37 -22.40 -0.48 -0.36
CA PRO A 37 -23.34 -0.24 -1.46
C PRO A 37 -23.22 1.14 -2.11
N GLY A 38 -22.69 2.13 -1.39
CA GLY A 38 -22.42 3.48 -1.90
C GLY A 38 -21.11 3.64 -2.68
N GLY A 39 -20.33 2.56 -2.83
CA GLY A 39 -19.07 2.56 -3.58
C GLY A 39 -17.81 2.94 -2.79
N ASP A 40 -17.94 3.34 -1.52
CA ASP A 40 -16.80 3.60 -0.64
C ASP A 40 -16.32 2.31 0.05
N PHE A 41 -15.11 2.33 0.61
CA PHE A 41 -14.51 1.16 1.26
C PHE A 41 -14.51 1.32 2.78
N ALA A 42 -15.07 0.34 3.49
CA ALA A 42 -15.11 0.36 4.95
C ALA A 42 -13.71 0.37 5.57
N ARG A 43 -12.79 -0.38 4.95
CA ARG A 43 -11.35 -0.36 5.21
C ARG A 43 -10.61 -0.90 4.00
N VAL A 44 -9.52 -0.22 3.63
CA VAL A 44 -8.57 -0.70 2.62
C VAL A 44 -7.32 -1.22 3.34
N ASN A 45 -6.96 -2.47 3.07
CA ASN A 45 -5.75 -3.10 3.58
C ASN A 45 -4.75 -3.22 2.41
N VAL A 46 -3.48 -2.89 2.65
CA VAL A 46 -2.42 -2.92 1.64
C VAL A 46 -1.15 -3.45 2.28
N GLY A 47 -0.74 -4.65 1.90
CA GLY A 47 0.39 -5.36 2.55
C GLY A 47 0.16 -5.71 4.03
N ASP A 48 -1.03 -5.45 4.58
CA ASP A 48 -1.43 -5.74 5.95
C ASP A 48 -2.75 -6.54 5.99
N GLY A 49 -3.18 -6.92 7.20
CA GLY A 49 -4.46 -7.63 7.36
C GLY A 49 -4.51 -8.99 6.64
N LEU A 50 -3.39 -9.71 6.58
CA LEU A 50 -3.27 -10.98 5.86
C LEU A 50 -4.18 -12.09 6.42
N LEU A 51 -4.32 -12.19 7.74
CA LEU A 51 -5.25 -13.14 8.36
C LEU A 51 -6.72 -12.87 7.94
N PRO A 52 -7.24 -11.63 8.06
CA PRO A 52 -8.53 -11.26 7.47
C PRO A 52 -8.66 -11.59 5.97
N ALA A 53 -7.61 -11.33 5.18
CA ALA A 53 -7.62 -11.59 3.74
C ALA A 53 -7.86 -13.09 3.45
N VAL A 54 -7.09 -13.98 4.10
CA VAL A 54 -7.20 -15.42 3.86
C VAL A 54 -8.48 -16.02 4.43
N ILE A 55 -9.05 -15.46 5.50
CA ILE A 55 -10.36 -15.85 6.02
C ILE A 55 -11.47 -15.55 5.00
N LEU A 56 -11.51 -14.33 4.44
CA LEU A 56 -12.47 -14.00 3.38
C LEU A 56 -12.23 -14.88 2.15
N ALA A 57 -10.97 -15.08 1.77
CA ALA A 57 -10.61 -15.91 0.62
C ALA A 57 -11.10 -17.35 0.78
N THR A 58 -10.98 -17.93 1.98
CA THR A 58 -11.49 -19.26 2.33
C THR A 58 -12.99 -19.37 2.10
N LEU A 59 -13.75 -18.36 2.52
CA LEU A 59 -15.21 -18.36 2.44
C LEU A 59 -15.72 -18.08 1.01
N LEU A 60 -15.00 -17.30 0.24
CA LEU A 60 -15.37 -16.86 -1.11
C LEU A 60 -14.78 -17.73 -2.22
N GLY A 61 -13.92 -18.71 -1.88
CA GLY A 61 -13.25 -19.55 -2.86
C GLY A 61 -12.18 -18.81 -3.67
N HIS A 62 -11.58 -17.76 -3.11
CA HIS A 62 -10.52 -17.00 -3.75
C HIS A 62 -9.16 -17.66 -3.49
N ALA A 63 -8.42 -18.00 -4.54
CA ALA A 63 -7.05 -18.54 -4.43
C ALA A 63 -5.97 -17.51 -4.78
N GLY A 64 -6.30 -16.44 -5.50
CA GLY A 64 -5.34 -15.42 -5.88
C GLY A 64 -5.81 -14.62 -7.09
N GLY A 65 -5.00 -13.65 -7.50
CA GLY A 65 -5.34 -12.74 -8.59
C GLY A 65 -6.21 -11.56 -8.15
N THR A 66 -6.73 -10.82 -9.13
CA THR A 66 -7.62 -9.68 -8.91
C THR A 66 -9.06 -10.11 -9.15
N ALA A 67 -9.94 -9.92 -8.16
CA ALA A 67 -11.35 -10.29 -8.24
C ALA A 67 -12.21 -9.54 -7.22
N SER A 68 -13.51 -9.46 -7.50
CA SER A 68 -14.51 -9.05 -6.51
C SER A 68 -15.60 -10.13 -6.34
N TYR A 69 -16.22 -10.17 -5.16
CA TYR A 69 -17.24 -11.14 -4.81
C TYR A 69 -18.36 -10.46 -4.01
N PRO A 70 -19.64 -10.74 -4.32
CA PRO A 70 -20.74 -10.39 -3.42
C PRO A 70 -20.48 -10.99 -2.03
N LEU A 71 -20.65 -10.18 -0.99
CA LEU A 71 -20.47 -10.59 0.39
C LEU A 71 -21.80 -10.47 1.12
N ASP A 72 -22.51 -11.59 1.26
CA ASP A 72 -23.77 -11.62 2.01
C ASP A 72 -23.54 -11.60 3.52
N ALA A 73 -24.61 -11.27 4.27
CA ALA A 73 -24.56 -11.17 5.73
C ALA A 73 -24.13 -12.49 6.40
N ALA A 74 -24.60 -13.63 5.89
CA ALA A 74 -24.25 -14.94 6.44
C ALA A 74 -22.75 -15.26 6.29
N THR A 75 -22.16 -14.88 5.16
CA THR A 75 -20.74 -15.05 4.89
C THR A 75 -19.91 -14.09 5.74
N LEU A 76 -20.34 -12.84 5.91
CA LEU A 76 -19.70 -11.88 6.81
C LEU A 76 -19.72 -12.38 8.27
N ASP A 77 -20.84 -12.93 8.74
CA ASP A 77 -20.95 -13.48 10.09
C ASP A 77 -20.01 -14.66 10.32
N ARG A 78 -19.86 -15.52 9.33
CA ARG A 78 -18.86 -16.60 9.36
C ARG A 78 -17.44 -16.06 9.38
N ALA A 79 -17.15 -15.01 8.60
CA ALA A 79 -15.83 -14.37 8.60
C ALA A 79 -15.50 -13.76 9.97
N VAL A 80 -16.46 -13.06 10.60
CA VAL A 80 -16.35 -12.53 11.97
C VAL A 80 -16.09 -13.66 12.97
N ALA A 81 -16.83 -14.76 12.90
CA ALA A 81 -16.64 -15.91 13.78
C ALA A 81 -15.25 -16.55 13.61
N MET A 82 -14.77 -16.68 12.37
CA MET A 82 -13.43 -17.22 12.06
C MET A 82 -12.30 -16.30 12.54
N LEU A 83 -12.50 -14.98 12.54
CA LEU A 83 -11.47 -14.01 12.95
C LEU A 83 -11.52 -13.68 14.45
N THR A 84 -12.63 -13.93 15.14
CA THR A 84 -12.82 -13.65 16.57
C THR A 84 -11.73 -14.23 17.50
N PRO A 85 -11.17 -15.44 17.27
CA PRO A 85 -10.08 -15.96 18.10
C PRO A 85 -8.86 -15.04 18.21
N ALA A 86 -8.62 -14.16 17.22
CA ALA A 86 -7.52 -13.22 17.22
C ALA A 86 -7.61 -12.15 18.33
N GLU A 87 -8.81 -11.86 18.84
CA GLU A 87 -9.01 -10.86 19.91
C GLU A 87 -8.33 -11.21 21.22
N ALA A 88 -8.00 -12.48 21.43
CA ALA A 88 -7.24 -12.91 22.58
C ALA A 88 -5.82 -12.29 22.59
N CYS A 89 -5.27 -11.96 21.42
CA CYS A 89 -3.99 -11.26 21.30
C CYS A 89 -4.19 -9.76 21.44
N THR A 90 -3.98 -9.25 22.65
CA THR A 90 -4.06 -7.81 22.97
C THR A 90 -2.79 -7.04 22.60
N ALA A 91 -1.71 -7.74 22.21
CA ALA A 91 -0.45 -7.13 21.78
C ALA A 91 -0.55 -6.38 20.43
N MET A 92 -1.63 -6.57 19.67
CA MET A 92 -1.87 -5.89 18.40
C MET A 92 -3.36 -5.58 18.20
N PRO A 93 -3.71 -4.51 17.44
CA PRO A 93 -5.10 -4.20 17.14
C PRO A 93 -5.68 -5.10 16.04
N HIS A 94 -7.01 -5.29 16.06
CA HIS A 94 -7.77 -6.09 15.07
C HIS A 94 -8.80 -5.25 14.31
N PRO A 95 -8.36 -4.24 13.53
CA PRO A 95 -9.28 -3.25 12.95
C PRO A 95 -10.26 -3.86 11.94
N ASN A 96 -9.85 -4.88 11.18
CA ASN A 96 -10.76 -5.57 10.27
C ASN A 96 -11.92 -6.24 11.01
N LEU A 97 -11.64 -6.92 12.14
CA LEU A 97 -12.69 -7.55 12.93
C LEU A 97 -13.68 -6.53 13.48
N ALA A 98 -13.19 -5.41 14.00
CA ALA A 98 -14.04 -4.31 14.48
C ALA A 98 -14.93 -3.74 13.35
N VAL A 99 -14.35 -3.51 12.17
CA VAL A 99 -15.09 -3.03 10.99
C VAL A 99 -16.14 -4.05 10.55
N TRP A 100 -15.80 -5.34 10.45
CA TRP A 100 -16.73 -6.38 10.01
C TRP A 100 -17.93 -6.52 10.96
N ARG A 101 -17.72 -6.36 12.27
CA ARG A 101 -18.82 -6.33 13.24
C ARG A 101 -19.72 -5.11 13.08
N TRP A 102 -19.14 -3.95 12.74
CA TRP A 102 -19.93 -2.75 12.44
C TRP A 102 -20.76 -2.92 11.15
N LEU A 103 -20.23 -3.66 10.17
CA LEU A 103 -20.93 -3.98 8.92
C LEU A 103 -22.04 -5.04 9.07
N HIS A 104 -22.19 -5.68 10.24
CA HIS A 104 -23.19 -6.71 10.46
C HIS A 104 -24.60 -6.22 10.08
N GLY A 105 -25.33 -7.04 9.31
CA GLY A 105 -26.66 -6.70 8.81
C GLY A 105 -26.68 -5.69 7.64
N THR A 106 -25.53 -5.29 7.11
CA THR A 106 -25.46 -4.46 5.89
C THR A 106 -25.58 -5.33 4.65
N ASP A 107 -26.58 -5.06 3.82
CA ASP A 107 -26.75 -5.70 2.52
C ASP A 107 -25.88 -5.04 1.44
N GLY A 108 -25.62 -5.76 0.34
CA GLY A 108 -24.95 -5.20 -0.84
C GLY A 108 -23.45 -4.94 -0.68
N LEU A 109 -22.80 -5.60 0.27
CA LEU A 109 -21.35 -5.55 0.44
C LEU A 109 -20.65 -6.33 -0.69
N THR A 110 -19.46 -5.87 -1.07
CA THR A 110 -18.59 -6.56 -2.04
C THR A 110 -17.19 -6.71 -1.47
N ALA A 111 -16.67 -7.93 -1.35
CA ALA A 111 -15.27 -8.17 -1.04
C ALA A 111 -14.42 -8.00 -2.30
N VAL A 112 -13.31 -7.26 -2.21
CA VAL A 112 -12.43 -6.96 -3.35
C VAL A 112 -11.00 -7.37 -3.00
N PHE A 113 -10.35 -8.09 -3.91
CA PHE A 113 -8.96 -8.53 -3.84
C PHE A 113 -8.20 -8.00 -5.05
N LEU A 114 -7.04 -7.40 -4.84
CA LEU A 114 -6.14 -6.94 -5.90
C LEU A 114 -4.82 -7.70 -5.83
N ALA A 115 -4.40 -8.29 -6.95
CA ALA A 115 -3.03 -8.78 -7.13
C ALA A 115 -2.09 -7.71 -7.70
N SER A 116 -2.63 -6.74 -8.44
CA SER A 116 -1.88 -5.62 -9.01
C SER A 116 -2.80 -4.42 -9.27
N LEU A 117 -2.22 -3.23 -9.47
CA LEU A 117 -2.93 -1.98 -9.82
C LEU A 117 -3.19 -1.87 -11.33
N GLY A 118 -3.57 -2.98 -11.95
CA GLY A 118 -3.97 -3.03 -13.35
C GLY A 118 -5.38 -2.49 -13.59
N GLU A 119 -5.68 -2.17 -14.85
CA GLU A 119 -7.04 -1.85 -15.25
C GLU A 119 -7.96 -3.07 -15.13
N SER A 120 -9.22 -2.82 -14.81
CA SER A 120 -10.24 -3.86 -14.69
C SER A 120 -11.60 -3.32 -15.14
N PRO A 121 -12.39 -4.11 -15.88
CA PRO A 121 -13.78 -3.76 -16.18
C PRO A 121 -14.71 -3.94 -14.98
N ASP A 122 -14.28 -4.63 -13.92
CA ASP A 122 -15.05 -4.78 -12.68
C ASP A 122 -15.06 -3.44 -11.91
N PRO A 123 -16.24 -2.83 -11.66
CA PRO A 123 -16.33 -1.53 -11.01
C PRO A 123 -15.74 -1.50 -9.60
N ALA A 124 -15.87 -2.57 -8.82
CA ALA A 124 -15.38 -2.63 -7.44
C ALA A 124 -13.85 -2.70 -7.42
N VAL A 125 -13.28 -3.50 -8.33
CA VAL A 125 -11.84 -3.55 -8.57
C VAL A 125 -11.33 -2.19 -9.05
N GLY A 126 -11.99 -1.60 -10.06
CA GLY A 126 -11.62 -0.29 -10.60
C GLY A 126 -11.64 0.81 -9.55
N ALA A 127 -12.65 0.84 -8.68
CA ALA A 127 -12.75 1.79 -7.58
C ALA A 127 -11.60 1.62 -6.56
N LEU A 128 -11.24 0.38 -6.20
CA LEU A 128 -10.14 0.13 -5.27
C LEU A 128 -8.79 0.49 -5.91
N THR A 129 -8.58 0.14 -7.18
CA THR A 129 -7.37 0.54 -7.92
C THR A 129 -7.26 2.06 -7.98
N ALA A 130 -8.33 2.79 -8.34
CA ALA A 130 -8.33 4.25 -8.36
C ALA A 130 -8.03 4.84 -6.97
N ARG A 131 -8.57 4.27 -5.90
CA ARG A 131 -8.29 4.69 -4.52
C ARG A 131 -6.81 4.53 -4.14
N LEU A 132 -6.15 3.51 -4.66
CA LEU A 132 -4.73 3.20 -4.41
C LEU A 132 -3.78 3.92 -5.38
N LEU A 133 -4.30 4.47 -6.48
CA LEU A 133 -3.57 5.35 -7.39
C LEU A 133 -3.82 6.85 -7.13
N ALA A 134 -4.69 7.17 -6.18
CA ALA A 134 -5.06 8.55 -5.87
C ALA A 134 -3.83 9.44 -5.61
N GLY A 135 -3.89 10.67 -6.14
CA GLY A 135 -2.85 11.69 -6.00
C GLY A 135 -1.67 11.56 -6.97
N ARG A 136 -1.62 10.53 -7.82
CA ARG A 136 -0.53 10.36 -8.79
C ARG A 136 -0.69 11.26 -10.00
N GLU A 137 0.45 11.76 -10.47
CA GLU A 137 0.57 12.34 -11.80
C GLU A 137 1.07 11.26 -12.78
N GLU A 138 0.13 10.52 -13.39
CA GLU A 138 0.43 9.59 -14.47
C GLU A 138 0.32 10.30 -15.84
N ASN A 139 1.43 10.34 -16.56
CA ASN A 139 1.60 11.08 -17.81
C ASN A 139 1.14 10.26 -19.02
N PRO A 140 0.67 10.92 -20.11
CA PRO A 140 0.29 10.24 -21.36
C PRO A 140 1.42 9.47 -22.05
N ASP A 141 2.69 9.77 -21.73
CA ASP A 141 3.86 9.08 -22.26
C ASP A 141 4.19 7.75 -21.53
N GLY A 142 3.33 7.33 -20.60
CA GLY A 142 3.50 6.10 -19.84
C GLY A 142 4.47 6.23 -18.67
N THR A 143 4.75 7.45 -18.21
CA THR A 143 5.55 7.72 -17.01
C THR A 143 4.71 8.25 -15.86
N THR A 144 5.22 8.16 -14.62
CA THR A 144 4.65 8.81 -13.45
C THR A 144 5.64 9.85 -12.93
N THR A 145 5.17 11.08 -12.74
CA THR A 145 5.97 12.16 -12.11
C THR A 145 5.97 11.98 -10.60
N LEU A 146 7.14 12.06 -10.00
CA LEU A 146 7.37 11.94 -8.57
C LEU A 146 8.36 13.01 -8.11
N TRP A 147 8.28 13.36 -6.83
CA TRP A 147 9.20 14.31 -6.20
C TRP A 147 9.91 13.67 -5.03
N ARG A 148 11.13 14.13 -4.75
CA ARG A 148 11.87 13.73 -3.56
C ARG A 148 12.63 14.93 -3.00
N PRO A 149 12.37 15.30 -1.74
CA PRO A 149 13.23 16.23 -1.02
C PRO A 149 14.54 15.52 -0.66
N VAL A 150 15.67 16.18 -0.89
CA VAL A 150 17.01 15.67 -0.60
C VAL A 150 17.84 16.71 0.14
N GLY A 151 18.75 16.24 0.99
CA GLY A 151 19.78 17.08 1.60
C GLY A 151 20.99 17.28 0.67
N PRO A 152 21.95 18.14 1.03
CA PRO A 152 23.11 18.44 0.20
C PRO A 152 23.99 17.21 -0.08
N ALA A 153 24.14 16.29 0.88
CA ALA A 153 24.93 15.08 0.69
C ALA A 153 24.31 14.11 -0.33
N GLU A 154 22.99 13.88 -0.28
CA GLU A 154 22.30 13.04 -1.26
C GLU A 154 22.28 13.72 -2.63
N LEU A 155 22.10 15.05 -2.70
CA LEU A 155 22.19 15.80 -3.95
C LEU A 155 23.57 15.70 -4.61
N ALA A 156 24.66 15.74 -3.83
CA ALA A 156 26.01 15.57 -4.36
C ALA A 156 26.20 14.20 -5.03
N LEU A 157 25.69 13.13 -4.41
CA LEU A 157 25.72 11.78 -5.00
C LEU A 157 24.88 11.68 -6.28
N ILE A 158 23.72 12.33 -6.31
CA ILE A 158 22.90 12.43 -7.54
C ILE A 158 23.69 13.17 -8.63
N ALA A 159 24.36 14.28 -8.30
CA ALA A 159 25.16 15.06 -9.24
C ALA A 159 26.38 14.27 -9.76
N GLU A 160 27.03 13.48 -8.91
CA GLU A 160 28.14 12.58 -9.30
C GLU A 160 27.69 11.52 -10.32
N SER A 161 26.42 11.09 -10.25
CA SER A 161 25.82 10.20 -11.26
C SER A 161 25.47 10.90 -12.58
N GLY A 162 25.67 12.21 -12.68
CA GLY A 162 25.19 13.03 -13.80
C GLY A 162 23.66 13.17 -13.80
N TYR A 163 23.04 13.16 -12.61
CA TYR A 163 21.58 13.18 -12.43
C TYR A 163 20.85 11.98 -13.04
N ALA A 164 21.53 10.84 -13.16
CA ALA A 164 20.98 9.63 -13.76
C ALA A 164 20.52 8.59 -12.73
N ALA A 165 20.83 8.76 -11.44
CA ALA A 165 20.49 7.80 -10.41
C ALA A 165 20.38 8.43 -9.01
N PHE A 166 19.49 7.87 -8.19
CA PHE A 166 19.53 8.02 -6.74
C PHE A 166 20.55 7.05 -6.13
N PRO A 167 21.28 7.44 -5.07
CA PRO A 167 22.19 6.53 -4.37
C PRO A 167 21.41 5.41 -3.66
N PRO A 168 22.04 4.25 -3.41
CA PRO A 168 21.46 3.22 -2.55
C PRO A 168 21.09 3.77 -1.17
N ARG A 169 20.04 3.20 -0.55
CA ARG A 169 19.69 3.54 0.84
C ARG A 169 20.75 3.04 1.81
N LEU A 170 20.86 3.72 2.96
CA LEU A 170 21.67 3.23 4.06
C LEU A 170 21.03 1.97 4.69
N PRO A 171 21.81 1.09 5.35
CA PRO A 171 21.28 -0.15 5.92
C PRO A 171 20.12 0.03 6.93
N ASP A 172 20.07 1.18 7.59
CA ASP A 172 19.02 1.58 8.55
C ASP A 172 17.79 2.22 7.89
N GLN A 173 17.80 2.41 6.57
CA GLN A 173 16.75 3.05 5.80
C GLN A 173 16.02 2.01 4.93
N PRO A 174 15.01 1.30 5.45
CA PRO A 174 14.40 0.16 4.76
C PRO A 174 13.56 0.54 3.54
N ILE A 175 13.24 1.84 3.38
CA ILE A 175 12.41 2.35 2.29
C ILE A 175 13.03 3.59 1.64
N PHE A 176 12.84 3.68 0.33
CA PHE A 176 12.93 4.89 -0.48
C PHE A 176 11.50 5.42 -0.67
N TYR A 177 11.26 6.67 -0.29
CA TYR A 177 9.93 7.26 -0.30
C TYR A 177 9.91 8.56 -1.11
N PRO A 178 9.48 8.51 -2.38
CA PRO A 178 9.14 9.70 -3.13
C PRO A 178 7.71 10.12 -2.82
N VAL A 179 7.47 11.42 -2.87
CA VAL A 179 6.18 12.03 -2.63
C VAL A 179 5.46 12.33 -3.94
N LEU A 180 4.13 12.47 -3.87
CA LEU A 180 3.29 12.63 -5.06
C LEU A 180 3.06 14.09 -5.49
N THR A 181 3.58 15.07 -4.76
CA THR A 181 3.42 16.49 -5.11
C THR A 181 4.68 17.31 -4.84
N GLU A 182 4.90 18.35 -5.64
CA GLU A 182 6.00 19.30 -5.45
C GLU A 182 5.86 20.09 -4.16
N ASP A 183 4.65 20.60 -3.87
CA ASP A 183 4.38 21.40 -2.67
C ASP A 183 4.73 20.65 -1.38
N TYR A 184 4.42 19.34 -1.33
CA TYR A 184 4.77 18.56 -0.16
C TYR A 184 6.28 18.31 -0.06
N ALA A 185 6.96 18.04 -1.18
CA ALA A 185 8.42 17.95 -1.19
C ALA A 185 9.09 19.27 -0.75
N ALA A 186 8.58 20.42 -1.20
CA ALA A 186 9.07 21.74 -0.84
C ALA A 186 8.94 22.01 0.66
N ARG A 187 7.81 21.64 1.27
CA ARG A 187 7.62 21.75 2.72
C ARG A 187 8.65 20.92 3.49
N ILE A 188 8.86 19.65 3.10
CA ILE A 188 9.89 18.80 3.74
C ILE A 188 11.28 19.43 3.60
N ALA A 189 11.63 19.87 2.39
CA ALA A 189 12.93 20.46 2.12
C ALA A 189 13.18 21.72 2.96
N ALA A 190 12.20 22.63 3.02
CA ALA A 190 12.32 23.89 3.74
C ALA A 190 12.23 23.74 5.26
N GLU A 191 11.32 22.90 5.76
CA GLU A 191 11.05 22.79 7.19
C GLU A 191 11.99 21.81 7.90
N TRP A 192 12.42 20.73 7.26
CA TRP A 192 13.22 19.67 7.91
C TRP A 192 14.66 19.60 7.40
N ASN A 193 14.88 19.66 6.09
CA ASN A 193 16.24 19.48 5.56
C ASN A 193 17.14 20.70 5.83
N VAL A 194 16.60 21.92 5.74
CA VAL A 194 17.34 23.15 6.11
C VAL A 194 17.77 23.11 7.57
N GLU A 195 16.88 22.72 8.50
CA GLU A 195 17.22 22.60 9.92
C GLU A 195 18.30 21.55 10.16
N ALA A 196 18.19 20.38 9.51
CA ALA A 196 19.10 19.26 9.75
C ALA A 196 20.47 19.40 9.07
N SER A 197 20.54 20.04 7.90
CA SER A 197 21.71 19.98 7.01
C SER A 197 22.13 21.33 6.42
N GLY A 198 21.45 22.43 6.76
CA GLY A 198 21.75 23.78 6.30
C GLY A 198 21.19 24.15 4.93
N SER A 199 20.74 23.17 4.14
CA SER A 199 20.00 23.39 2.88
C SER A 199 19.05 22.23 2.58
N GLY A 200 18.01 22.51 1.81
CA GLY A 200 17.06 21.52 1.32
C GLY A 200 16.80 21.69 -0.18
N HIS A 201 16.70 20.59 -0.91
CA HIS A 201 16.46 20.63 -2.35
C HIS A 201 15.30 19.74 -2.73
N VAL A 202 14.49 20.18 -3.69
CA VAL A 202 13.41 19.36 -4.26
C VAL A 202 13.87 18.84 -5.60
N THR A 203 13.84 17.52 -5.74
CA THR A 203 14.05 16.85 -7.02
C THR A 203 12.73 16.39 -7.61
N ARG A 204 12.58 16.53 -8.92
CA ARG A 204 11.51 15.94 -9.73
C ARG A 204 12.12 14.88 -10.63
N PHE A 205 11.44 13.75 -10.78
CA PHE A 205 11.86 12.70 -11.68
C PHE A 205 10.65 11.94 -12.21
N ARG A 206 10.83 11.25 -13.34
CA ARG A 206 9.81 10.42 -13.95
C ARG A 206 10.27 8.98 -13.97
N VAL A 207 9.38 8.05 -13.67
CA VAL A 207 9.61 6.60 -13.78
C VAL A 207 8.54 5.97 -14.66
N GLY A 208 8.79 4.81 -15.26
CA GLY A 208 7.73 4.09 -16.00
C GLY A 208 6.51 3.80 -15.11
N THR A 209 5.30 4.12 -15.57
CA THR A 209 4.05 3.96 -14.80
C THR A 209 3.84 2.51 -14.37
N GLY A 210 4.20 1.54 -15.22
CA GLY A 210 4.12 0.12 -14.87
C GLY A 210 4.99 -0.27 -13.66
N PHE A 211 6.15 0.38 -13.49
CA PHE A 211 6.99 0.22 -12.30
C PHE A 211 6.35 0.92 -11.09
N ALA A 212 5.93 2.18 -11.23
CA ALA A 212 5.33 2.94 -10.13
C ALA A 212 4.06 2.30 -9.56
N ARG A 213 3.24 1.66 -10.41
CA ARG A 213 2.01 0.94 -10.04
C ARG A 213 2.25 -0.36 -9.25
N ARG A 214 3.50 -0.78 -9.02
CA ARG A 214 3.81 -1.88 -8.09
C ARG A 214 3.68 -1.45 -6.62
N TYR A 215 3.77 -0.15 -6.35
CA TYR A 215 3.72 0.42 -5.00
C TYR A 215 2.45 1.26 -4.88
N PRO A 216 1.48 0.94 -4.01
CA PRO A 216 0.28 1.75 -3.81
C PRO A 216 0.55 3.12 -3.16
N SER A 217 -0.30 4.11 -3.42
CA SER A 217 -0.20 5.42 -2.78
C SER A 217 -0.54 5.28 -1.29
N ARG A 218 0.36 5.76 -0.42
CA ARG A 218 0.21 5.74 1.04
C ARG A 218 -0.02 7.16 1.54
N GLN A 219 -0.93 7.32 2.50
CA GLN A 219 -1.05 8.58 3.25
C GLN A 219 -0.18 8.50 4.51
N ALA A 220 0.88 9.32 4.59
CA ALA A 220 1.79 9.36 5.73
C ALA A 220 1.48 10.55 6.66
N GLY A 221 0.28 10.53 7.25
CA GLY A 221 -0.20 11.55 8.19
C GLY A 221 -0.91 12.73 7.50
N GLY A 222 -2.16 13.01 7.84
CA GLY A 222 -2.94 14.06 7.16
C GLY A 222 -3.31 13.71 5.71
N ARG A 223 -4.17 14.54 5.09
CA ARG A 223 -4.77 14.25 3.77
C ARG A 223 -3.84 14.57 2.58
N ASP A 224 -2.91 15.51 2.76
CA ASP A 224 -2.07 16.05 1.67
C ASP A 224 -0.66 15.44 1.64
N ILE A 225 -0.41 14.43 2.47
CA ILE A 225 0.88 13.77 2.58
C ILE A 225 0.73 12.40 1.93
N ALA A 226 0.98 12.34 0.63
CA ALA A 226 0.92 11.12 -0.15
C ALA A 226 2.30 10.75 -0.69
N GLU A 227 2.68 9.49 -0.53
CA GLU A 227 3.98 8.95 -0.92
C GLU A 227 3.90 7.51 -1.41
N LEU A 228 4.96 7.09 -2.10
CA LEU A 228 5.20 5.68 -2.41
C LEU A 228 6.20 5.12 -1.40
N TRP A 229 6.00 3.88 -0.98
CA TRP A 229 6.99 3.16 -0.16
C TRP A 229 7.64 2.10 -1.04
N ILE A 230 8.83 2.42 -1.54
CA ILE A 230 9.64 1.56 -2.39
C ILE A 230 10.69 0.89 -1.49
N PRO A 231 10.79 -0.45 -1.42
CA PRO A 231 11.84 -1.12 -0.67
C PRO A 231 13.23 -0.63 -1.06
N ALA A 232 14.15 -0.55 -0.09
CA ALA A 232 15.52 -0.08 -0.32
C ALA A 232 16.25 -0.89 -1.42
N GLU A 233 15.99 -2.19 -1.47
CA GLU A 233 16.52 -3.13 -2.46
C GLU A 233 16.04 -2.80 -3.90
N ASP A 234 14.88 -2.17 -4.04
CA ASP A 234 14.27 -1.87 -5.33
C ASP A 234 14.79 -0.54 -5.92
N VAL A 235 15.66 0.21 -5.22
CA VAL A 235 16.23 1.47 -5.73
C VAL A 235 17.08 1.26 -6.99
N VAL A 236 17.75 0.11 -7.11
CA VAL A 236 18.49 -0.23 -8.34
C VAL A 236 17.54 -0.39 -9.52
N GLU A 237 16.40 -1.06 -9.30
CA GLU A 237 15.37 -1.21 -10.34
C GLU A 237 14.69 0.13 -10.63
N LEU A 238 14.42 0.96 -9.62
CA LEU A 238 13.90 2.32 -9.80
C LEU A 238 14.79 3.14 -10.73
N ASN A 239 16.11 3.11 -10.51
CA ASN A 239 17.07 3.84 -11.35
C ASN A 239 17.06 3.34 -12.81
N ALA A 240 16.88 2.03 -13.02
CA ALA A 240 16.74 1.46 -14.37
C ALA A 240 15.42 1.87 -15.06
N HIS A 241 14.40 2.28 -14.29
CA HIS A 241 13.10 2.74 -14.78
C HIS A 241 12.98 4.26 -14.88
N LEU A 242 14.02 5.03 -14.54
CA LEU A 242 14.02 6.48 -14.72
C LEU A 242 13.84 6.86 -16.20
N ALA A 243 12.94 7.79 -16.45
CA ALA A 243 12.61 8.33 -17.77
C ALA A 243 13.17 9.74 -17.91
N GLY A 244 14.47 9.84 -18.17
CA GLY A 244 15.21 11.10 -18.23
C GLY A 244 15.96 11.42 -16.93
N PRO A 245 16.58 12.61 -16.85
CA PRO A 245 17.37 12.99 -15.69
C PRO A 245 16.50 13.33 -14.47
N ILE A 246 17.11 13.26 -13.29
CA ILE A 246 16.58 13.82 -12.05
C ILE A 246 16.79 15.34 -12.10
N GLU A 247 15.72 16.12 -11.96
CA GLU A 247 15.74 17.58 -12.09
C GLU A 247 15.64 18.24 -10.71
N VAL A 248 16.52 19.19 -10.39
CA VAL A 248 16.33 20.04 -9.21
C VAL A 248 15.36 21.16 -9.58
N VAL A 249 14.20 21.20 -8.93
CA VAL A 249 13.13 22.17 -9.25
C VAL A 249 13.02 23.30 -8.23
N SER A 250 13.54 23.11 -7.02
CA SER A 250 13.58 24.13 -5.96
C SER A 250 14.73 23.89 -4.98
N SER A 251 15.21 24.95 -4.32
CA SER A 251 16.25 24.91 -3.30
C SER A 251 15.97 25.95 -2.22
N PHE A 252 16.27 25.60 -0.96
CA PHE A 252 15.98 26.36 0.24
C PHE A 252 17.23 26.48 1.13
#